data_AF-A0A5S9IIT6-F1
#
_entry.id   AF-A0A5S9IIT6-F1
#
_cell.length_a   1.000
_cell.length_b   1.000
_cell.length_c   1.000
_cell.angle_alpha   90.00
_cell.angle_beta   90.00
_cell.angle_gamma   90.00
#
_symmetry.space_group_name_H-M   'P 1'
#
loop_
_entity.id
_entity.type
_entity.pdbx_description
1 polymer ?
#
loop_
_entity_poly.entity_id
_entity_poly.type
_entity_poly.pdbx_seq_one_letter_code
_entity_poly.pdbx_strand_id
1 'polypeptide(L)'
;MIRYFTLVILFCACFVQADWREKIATCPVCLKQTAFLQPASFSNEIYMRPSRFQYVFWPFTDTRSIYCCQKCSYSTFSWHFHALPANKLIAVTDALKEMNHDLSKYEDYTAIPISTRMRIAEKVYEVWGLGHDHFWAEFYRTKAYHLEKEADNSKNKKKALERKQPQVLEKRKHPGATRSILSAVFYPVLKFLITQQTKDFLQHYRHQQMSEEQDILYKEATEDRKKALAIAEEVLKQPQQDFFPHKECYFIAGAMSYLIKDYKKAKKHFNDGLKIDYTTKQMSAEEAQEYNKYLNKLLQEYLKKLE
;
A
#
# COMPACT_ATOMS: atom_id res chain seq x y z
N MET A 1 -35.92 -37.43 7.44
CA MET A 1 -34.67 -37.35 6.65
C MET A 1 -34.58 -36.16 5.69
N ILE A 2 -35.52 -35.20 5.69
CA ILE A 2 -35.53 -34.08 4.70
C ILE A 2 -35.05 -32.74 5.31
N ARG A 3 -34.89 -32.64 6.65
CA ARG A 3 -34.53 -31.39 7.34
C ARG A 3 -33.03 -31.02 7.38
N TYR A 4 -32.14 -31.92 6.98
CA TYR A 4 -30.69 -31.65 6.97
C TYR A 4 -30.16 -31.21 5.59
N PHE A 5 -30.96 -31.35 4.52
CA PHE A 5 -30.51 -31.02 3.16
C PHE A 5 -30.60 -29.52 2.85
N THR A 6 -31.49 -28.79 3.54
CA THR A 6 -31.66 -27.33 3.35
C THR A 6 -30.55 -26.51 4.00
N LEU A 7 -29.80 -27.07 4.97
CA LEU A 7 -28.76 -26.36 5.72
C LEU A 7 -27.38 -26.39 5.03
N VAL A 8 -27.18 -27.26 4.03
CA VAL A 8 -25.91 -27.37 3.29
C VAL A 8 -25.83 -26.40 2.10
N ILE A 9 -26.98 -26.00 1.52
CA ILE A 9 -27.01 -25.09 0.36
C ILE A 9 -26.83 -23.62 0.77
N LEU A 10 -27.11 -23.25 2.03
CA LEU A 10 -26.93 -21.87 2.51
C LEU A 10 -25.48 -21.49 2.83
N PHE A 11 -24.54 -22.45 2.83
CA PHE A 11 -23.13 -22.20 3.18
C PHE A 11 -22.23 -21.86 1.97
N CYS A 12 -22.72 -22.04 0.73
CA CYS A 12 -21.94 -21.73 -0.49
C CYS A 12 -22.07 -20.29 -0.99
N ALA A 13 -22.89 -19.44 -0.36
CA ALA A 13 -23.09 -18.05 -0.80
C ALA A 13 -22.11 -17.03 -0.15
N CYS A 14 -21.18 -17.49 0.69
CA CYS A 14 -20.28 -16.59 1.40
C CYS A 14 -18.98 -16.44 0.60
N PHE A 15 -18.62 -15.18 0.34
CA PHE A 15 -17.36 -14.72 -0.25
C PHE A 15 -17.30 -14.69 -1.78
N VAL A 16 -18.11 -13.80 -2.39
CA VAL A 16 -17.69 -13.13 -3.62
C VAL A 16 -16.53 -12.19 -3.25
N GLN A 17 -15.36 -12.75 -2.97
CA GLN A 17 -14.13 -11.95 -2.94
C GLN A 17 -13.94 -11.40 -4.35
N ALA A 18 -13.44 -10.17 -4.47
CA ALA A 18 -13.10 -9.62 -5.78
C ALA A 18 -12.10 -10.58 -6.43
N ASP A 19 -12.57 -11.30 -7.45
CA ASP A 19 -11.79 -12.35 -8.09
C ASP A 19 -10.71 -11.69 -8.92
N TRP A 20 -9.45 -12.05 -8.66
CA TRP A 20 -8.34 -11.70 -9.52
C TRP A 20 -8.10 -12.89 -10.44
N ARG A 21 -8.02 -12.64 -11.74
CA ARG A 21 -7.72 -13.68 -12.74
C ARG A 21 -6.37 -13.44 -13.36
N GLU A 22 -5.68 -14.54 -13.64
CA GLU A 22 -4.44 -14.48 -14.38
C GLU A 22 -4.70 -13.94 -15.80
N LYS A 23 -3.82 -13.04 -16.22
CA LYS A 23 -3.76 -12.51 -17.58
C LYS A 23 -2.30 -12.44 -18.00
N ILE A 24 -1.98 -13.14 -19.08
CA ILE A 24 -0.68 -13.02 -19.72
C ILE A 24 -0.63 -11.68 -20.44
N ALA A 25 0.38 -10.87 -20.15
CA ALA A 25 0.60 -9.58 -20.78
C ALA A 25 2.05 -9.45 -21.26
N THR A 26 2.22 -8.83 -22.43
CA THR A 26 3.54 -8.54 -23.00
C THR A 26 4.03 -7.17 -22.50
N CYS A 27 5.19 -7.15 -21.84
CA CYS A 27 5.81 -5.91 -21.39
C CYS A 27 6.14 -5.00 -22.60
N PRO A 28 5.69 -3.74 -22.64
CA PRO A 28 5.95 -2.85 -23.78
C PRO A 28 7.43 -2.45 -23.90
N VAL A 29 8.22 -2.59 -22.83
CA VAL A 29 9.63 -2.20 -22.79
C VAL A 29 10.54 -3.31 -23.30
N CYS A 30 10.41 -4.52 -22.76
CA CYS A 30 11.34 -5.62 -23.03
C CYS A 30 10.72 -6.82 -23.77
N LEU A 31 9.44 -6.72 -24.13
CA LEU A 31 8.65 -7.73 -24.84
C LEU A 31 8.52 -9.09 -24.14
N LYS A 32 8.97 -9.20 -22.88
CA LYS A 32 8.78 -10.40 -22.07
C LYS A 32 7.29 -10.56 -21.75
N GLN A 33 6.76 -11.75 -21.99
CA GLN A 33 5.45 -12.14 -21.50
C GLN A 33 5.52 -12.47 -20.01
N THR A 34 4.60 -11.94 -19.23
CA THR A 34 4.49 -12.14 -17.78
C THR A 34 3.03 -12.36 -17.42
N ALA A 35 2.78 -13.31 -16.51
CA ALA A 35 1.48 -13.51 -15.92
C ALA A 35 1.22 -12.42 -14.87
N PHE A 36 0.17 -11.63 -15.07
CA PHE A 36 -0.31 -10.66 -14.11
C PHE A 36 -1.69 -11.04 -13.60
N LEU A 37 -2.14 -10.37 -12.54
CA LEU A 37 -3.48 -10.57 -12.01
C LEU A 37 -4.33 -9.36 -12.38
N GLN A 38 -5.45 -9.56 -13.08
CA GLN A 38 -6.42 -8.51 -13.41
C GLN A 38 -7.72 -8.71 -12.60
N PRO A 39 -8.37 -7.62 -12.15
CA PRO A 39 -9.74 -7.69 -11.63
C PRO A 39 -10.70 -8.39 -12.59
N ALA A 40 -11.41 -9.42 -12.13
CA ALA A 40 -12.42 -10.13 -12.93
C ALA A 40 -13.80 -9.47 -12.86
N SER A 41 -14.10 -8.79 -11.76
CA SER A 41 -15.35 -8.06 -11.56
C SER A 41 -15.15 -6.88 -10.61
N PHE A 42 -15.91 -5.81 -10.82
CA PHE A 42 -15.99 -4.67 -9.91
C PHE A 42 -17.29 -4.81 -9.10
N SER A 43 -17.18 -4.99 -7.79
CA SER A 43 -18.33 -5.02 -6.87
C SER A 43 -18.47 -3.66 -6.18
N ASN A 44 -19.71 -3.19 -5.96
CA ASN A 44 -19.98 -1.93 -5.26
C ASN A 44 -19.54 -1.95 -3.77
N GLU A 45 -19.30 -3.12 -3.18
CA GLU A 45 -18.80 -3.23 -1.80
C GLU A 45 -17.44 -2.56 -1.58
N ILE A 46 -16.69 -2.32 -2.65
CA ILE A 46 -15.37 -1.68 -2.60
C ILE A 46 -15.41 -0.26 -2.01
N TYR A 47 -16.54 0.43 -2.10
CA TYR A 47 -16.72 1.80 -1.59
C TYR A 47 -17.02 1.86 -0.09
N MET A 48 -17.26 0.71 0.57
CA MET A 48 -17.56 0.64 2.00
C MET A 48 -16.33 0.41 2.89
N ARG A 49 -15.14 0.21 2.31
CA ARG A 49 -13.91 -0.13 3.06
C ARG A 49 -13.29 1.09 3.77
N PRO A 50 -12.52 0.90 4.86
CA PRO A 50 -11.89 1.99 5.62
C PRO A 50 -10.98 2.92 4.79
N SER A 51 -10.43 2.43 3.68
CA SER A 51 -9.62 3.22 2.74
C SER A 51 -10.38 4.40 2.12
N ARG A 52 -11.71 4.41 2.20
CA ARG A 52 -12.57 5.55 1.82
C ARG A 52 -12.17 6.86 2.50
N PHE A 53 -11.64 6.78 3.72
CA PHE A 53 -11.16 7.95 4.45
C PHE A 53 -9.93 8.59 3.76
N GLN A 54 -9.06 7.78 3.14
CA GLN A 54 -7.94 8.29 2.32
C GLN A 54 -8.37 8.61 0.88
N TYR A 55 -9.66 8.45 0.57
CA TYR A 55 -10.22 8.52 -0.78
C TYR A 55 -9.58 7.53 -1.77
N VAL A 56 -8.97 6.45 -1.28
CA VAL A 56 -8.33 5.42 -2.11
C VAL A 56 -9.25 4.21 -2.13
N PHE A 57 -9.73 3.84 -3.31
CA PHE A 57 -10.68 2.75 -3.50
C PHE A 57 -10.01 1.55 -4.14
N TRP A 58 -10.63 0.38 -4.04
CA TRP A 58 -10.16 -0.77 -4.83
C TRP A 58 -10.40 -0.47 -6.34
N PRO A 59 -9.49 -0.85 -7.25
CA PRO A 59 -8.34 -1.74 -7.07
C PRO A 59 -7.09 -1.09 -6.50
N PHE A 60 -7.01 0.25 -6.40
CA PHE A 60 -5.83 0.97 -5.93
C PHE A 60 -5.33 0.53 -4.54
N THR A 61 -6.22 0.11 -3.65
CA THR A 61 -5.84 -0.41 -2.32
C THR A 61 -5.20 -1.81 -2.32
N ASP A 62 -5.22 -2.50 -3.46
CA ASP A 62 -4.71 -3.85 -3.62
C ASP A 62 -3.32 -3.81 -4.27
N THR A 63 -2.37 -4.56 -3.72
CA THR A 63 -0.99 -4.56 -4.23
C THR A 63 -0.91 -5.16 -5.63
N ARG A 64 -1.91 -5.94 -6.07
CA ARG A 64 -1.99 -6.50 -7.43
C ARG A 64 -2.31 -5.47 -8.51
N SER A 65 -2.78 -4.28 -8.13
CA SER A 65 -3.10 -3.20 -9.08
C SER A 65 -1.88 -2.57 -9.75
N ILE A 66 -0.68 -2.79 -9.19
CA ILE A 66 0.59 -2.29 -9.73
C ILE A 66 1.34 -3.43 -10.41
N TYR A 67 1.30 -3.43 -11.73
CA TYR A 67 2.06 -4.39 -12.53
C TYR A 67 3.53 -4.01 -12.49
N CYS A 68 4.41 -5.00 -12.48
CA CYS A 68 5.85 -4.82 -12.54
C CYS A 68 6.50 -5.94 -13.34
N CYS A 69 7.20 -5.61 -14.42
CA CYS A 69 7.95 -6.59 -15.19
C CYS A 69 9.24 -6.97 -14.46
N GLN A 70 9.38 -8.23 -14.05
CA GLN A 70 10.58 -8.72 -13.34
C GLN A 70 11.88 -8.62 -14.17
N LYS A 71 11.80 -8.55 -15.51
CA LYS A 71 12.98 -8.49 -16.39
C LYS A 71 13.58 -7.08 -16.50
N CYS A 72 12.74 -6.05 -16.63
CA CYS A 72 13.20 -4.68 -16.90
C CYS A 72 12.70 -3.65 -15.89
N SER A 73 12.03 -4.10 -14.83
CA SER A 73 11.51 -3.27 -13.74
C SER A 73 10.38 -2.32 -14.14
N TYR A 74 9.95 -2.27 -15.40
CA TYR A 74 8.83 -1.43 -15.84
C TYR A 74 7.58 -1.67 -14.98
N SER A 75 7.14 -0.65 -14.26
CA SER A 75 6.02 -0.72 -13.33
C SER A 75 5.03 0.42 -13.54
N THR A 76 3.73 0.10 -13.52
CA THR A 76 2.62 1.05 -13.69
C THR A 76 1.36 0.49 -13.02
N PHE A 77 0.29 1.30 -12.93
CA PHE A 77 -1.05 0.75 -12.74
C PHE A 77 -1.40 -0.24 -13.87
N SER A 78 -2.19 -1.26 -13.55
CA SER A 78 -2.52 -2.36 -14.45
C SER A 78 -3.22 -1.89 -15.74
N TRP A 79 -4.11 -0.90 -15.66
CA TRP A 79 -4.80 -0.31 -16.82
C TRP A 79 -3.92 0.63 -17.65
N HIS A 80 -2.77 1.07 -17.14
CA HIS A 80 -1.79 1.87 -17.88
C HIS A 80 -0.67 1.02 -18.51
N PHE A 81 -0.60 -0.28 -18.19
CA PHE A 81 0.58 -1.11 -18.52
C PHE A 81 0.89 -1.17 -20.03
N HIS A 82 -0.13 -1.17 -20.89
CA HIS A 82 0.04 -1.20 -22.35
C HIS A 82 -0.10 0.17 -23.02
N ALA A 83 -0.31 1.24 -22.25
CA ALA A 83 -0.58 2.56 -22.79
C ALA A 83 0.69 3.41 -23.01
N LEU A 84 1.89 2.84 -22.80
CA LEU A 84 3.16 3.54 -22.97
C LEU A 84 3.31 4.02 -24.44
N PRO A 85 3.39 5.33 -24.70
CA PRO A 85 3.56 5.87 -26.04
C PRO A 85 4.91 5.45 -26.63
N ALA A 86 4.92 5.12 -27.92
CA ALA A 86 6.14 4.68 -28.61
C ALA A 86 7.27 5.73 -28.54
N ASN A 87 6.94 7.02 -28.59
CA ASN A 87 7.90 8.12 -28.47
C ASN A 87 8.48 8.30 -27.05
N LYS A 88 7.94 7.61 -26.03
CA LYS A 88 8.44 7.62 -24.65
C LYS A 88 9.26 6.37 -24.30
N LEU A 89 9.27 5.37 -25.17
CA LEU A 89 9.90 4.07 -24.91
C LEU A 89 11.39 4.19 -24.56
N ILE A 90 12.16 4.97 -25.32
CA ILE A 90 13.61 5.15 -25.10
C ILE A 90 13.86 5.82 -23.75
N ALA A 91 13.20 6.95 -23.48
CA ALA A 91 13.38 7.69 -22.24
C ALA A 91 13.00 6.86 -21.00
N VAL A 92 11.91 6.10 -21.07
CA VAL A 92 11.52 5.18 -19.98
C VAL A 92 12.53 4.05 -19.82
N THR A 93 13.02 3.48 -20.93
CA THR A 93 14.04 2.42 -20.89
C THR A 93 15.31 2.89 -20.20
N ASP A 94 15.77 4.11 -20.51
CA ASP A 94 16.99 4.66 -19.93
C ASP A 94 16.81 5.00 -18.45
N ALA A 95 15.66 5.55 -18.05
CA ALA A 95 15.33 5.76 -16.65
C ALA A 95 15.30 4.44 -15.85
N LEU A 96 14.76 3.36 -16.43
CA LEU A 96 14.74 2.05 -15.78
C LEU A 96 16.15 1.44 -15.62
N LYS A 97 17.05 1.65 -16.59
CA LYS A 97 18.46 1.23 -16.47
C LYS A 97 19.18 1.98 -15.35
N GLU A 98 18.95 3.29 -15.23
CA GLU A 98 19.55 4.13 -14.18
C GLU A 98 19.15 3.65 -12.77
N MET A 99 17.90 3.23 -12.58
CA MET A 99 17.42 2.72 -11.29
C MET A 99 18.04 1.37 -10.89
N ASN A 100 18.56 0.59 -11.85
CA ASN A 100 19.31 -0.66 -11.65
C ASN A 100 18.70 -1.64 -10.61
N HIS A 101 17.38 -1.84 -10.65
CA HIS A 101 16.71 -2.78 -9.76
C HIS A 101 16.86 -4.22 -10.26
N ASP A 102 17.54 -5.07 -9.49
CA ASP A 102 17.49 -6.52 -9.69
C ASP A 102 16.25 -7.12 -9.02
N LEU A 103 15.26 -7.45 -9.85
CA LEU A 103 13.99 -8.07 -9.45
C LEU A 103 13.94 -9.57 -9.73
N SER A 104 15.04 -10.16 -10.22
CA SER A 104 15.10 -11.59 -10.58
C SER A 104 14.99 -12.53 -9.37
N LYS A 105 15.29 -12.01 -8.17
CA LYS A 105 15.21 -12.73 -6.89
C LYS A 105 13.77 -13.01 -6.41
N TYR A 106 12.77 -12.35 -7.00
CA TYR A 106 11.37 -12.53 -6.63
C TYR A 106 10.72 -13.58 -7.53
N GLU A 107 9.91 -14.46 -6.96
CA GLU A 107 9.20 -15.52 -7.69
C GLU A 107 8.23 -14.95 -8.73
N ASP A 108 7.39 -14.00 -8.31
CA ASP A 108 6.46 -13.27 -9.17
C ASP A 108 6.44 -11.77 -8.84
N TYR A 109 5.71 -10.99 -9.64
CA TYR A 109 5.64 -9.53 -9.46
C TYR A 109 4.91 -9.11 -8.17
N THR A 110 4.05 -9.95 -7.60
CA THR A 110 3.32 -9.67 -6.36
C THR A 110 4.21 -9.83 -5.13
N ALA A 111 5.25 -10.66 -5.23
CA ALA A 111 6.29 -10.84 -4.20
C ALA A 111 7.24 -9.64 -4.09
N ILE A 112 7.28 -8.76 -5.10
CA ILE A 112 8.04 -7.51 -5.07
C ILE A 112 7.37 -6.54 -4.10
N PRO A 113 8.12 -5.93 -3.14
CA PRO A 113 7.59 -4.90 -2.25
C PRO A 113 6.81 -3.84 -3.02
N ILE A 114 5.63 -3.48 -2.51
CA ILE A 114 4.77 -2.52 -3.21
C ILE A 114 5.39 -1.12 -3.18
N SER A 115 6.16 -0.80 -2.13
CA SER A 115 7.03 0.38 -2.06
C SER A 115 7.98 0.47 -3.27
N THR A 116 8.71 -0.60 -3.57
CA THR A 116 9.62 -0.67 -4.74
C THR A 116 8.87 -0.48 -6.05
N ARG A 117 7.75 -1.19 -6.26
CA ARG A 117 6.95 -1.06 -7.48
C ARG A 117 6.40 0.36 -7.67
N MET A 118 5.93 0.99 -6.60
CA MET A 118 5.43 2.36 -6.65
C MET A 118 6.51 3.40 -6.92
N ARG A 119 7.72 3.24 -6.36
CA ARG A 119 8.85 4.15 -6.67
C ARG A 119 9.24 4.07 -8.15
N ILE A 120 9.25 2.86 -8.72
CA ILE A 120 9.50 2.70 -10.15
C ILE A 120 8.36 3.30 -10.97
N ALA A 121 7.11 3.06 -10.58
CA ALA A 121 5.94 3.63 -11.26
C ALA A 121 5.94 5.17 -11.24
N GLU A 122 6.31 5.80 -10.12
CA GLU A 122 6.46 7.27 -10.03
C GLU A 122 7.44 7.76 -11.10
N LYS A 123 8.65 7.17 -11.14
CA LYS A 123 9.68 7.56 -12.11
C LYS A 123 9.24 7.33 -13.55
N VAL A 124 8.56 6.21 -13.83
CA VAL A 124 7.99 5.92 -15.16
C VAL A 124 6.97 6.98 -15.55
N TYR A 125 6.05 7.34 -14.65
CA TYR A 125 5.03 8.36 -14.93
C TYR A 125 5.61 9.76 -15.11
N GLU A 126 6.63 10.14 -14.34
CA GLU A 126 7.36 11.39 -14.52
C GLU A 126 7.97 11.50 -15.93
N VAL A 127 8.66 10.46 -16.40
CA VAL A 127 9.31 10.44 -17.72
C VAL A 127 8.28 10.35 -18.85
N TRP A 128 7.24 9.55 -18.64
CA TRP A 128 6.09 9.48 -19.55
C TRP A 128 5.46 10.87 -19.69
N GLY A 129 5.39 11.68 -18.63
CA GLY A 129 4.62 12.92 -18.61
C GLY A 129 3.12 12.65 -18.65
N LEU A 130 2.70 11.46 -18.18
CA LEU A 130 1.31 11.12 -18.00
C LEU A 130 0.84 11.70 -16.67
N GLY A 131 -0.24 12.46 -16.71
CA GLY A 131 -0.96 12.84 -15.51
C GLY A 131 -1.29 14.32 -15.46
N HIS A 132 -2.58 14.62 -15.45
CA HIS A 132 -3.10 15.88 -14.93
C HIS A 132 -3.11 15.85 -13.39
N ASP A 133 -3.39 16.99 -12.76
CA ASP A 133 -3.38 17.14 -11.29
C ASP A 133 -4.18 16.05 -10.55
N HIS A 134 -5.37 15.70 -11.04
CA HIS A 134 -6.17 14.62 -10.45
C HIS A 134 -5.44 13.27 -10.41
N PHE A 135 -4.72 12.90 -11.47
CA PHE A 135 -3.97 11.65 -11.51
C PHE A 135 -2.85 11.66 -10.47
N TRP A 136 -2.05 12.73 -10.39
CA TRP A 136 -0.94 12.79 -9.44
C TRP A 136 -1.44 12.83 -7.99
N ALA A 137 -2.53 13.53 -7.72
CA ALA A 137 -3.18 13.50 -6.41
C ALA A 137 -3.62 12.07 -6.04
N GLU A 138 -4.22 11.31 -6.95
CA GLU A 138 -4.61 9.91 -6.73
C GLU A 138 -3.40 8.98 -6.56
N PHE A 139 -2.39 9.12 -7.42
CA PHE A 139 -1.17 8.34 -7.38
C PHE A 139 -0.49 8.47 -6.02
N TYR A 140 -0.29 9.70 -5.54
CA TYR A 140 0.36 9.94 -4.26
C TYR A 140 -0.44 9.46 -3.05
N ARG A 141 -1.78 9.60 -3.07
CA ARG A 141 -2.64 9.01 -2.03
C ARG A 141 -2.54 7.50 -2.00
N THR A 142 -2.55 6.87 -3.18
CA THR A 142 -2.44 5.42 -3.31
C THR A 142 -1.07 4.91 -2.85
N LYS A 143 0.01 5.59 -3.24
CA LYS A 143 1.37 5.27 -2.81
C LYS A 143 1.51 5.39 -1.30
N ALA A 144 1.05 6.49 -0.70
CA ALA A 144 1.06 6.68 0.75
C ALA A 144 0.29 5.59 1.51
N TYR A 145 -0.88 5.18 1.00
CA TYR A 145 -1.67 4.08 1.56
C TYR A 145 -0.87 2.77 1.60
N HIS A 146 -0.19 2.42 0.50
CA HIS A 146 0.60 1.19 0.42
C HIS A 146 1.85 1.23 1.29
N LEU A 147 2.54 2.37 1.35
CA LEU A 147 3.73 2.55 2.20
C LEU A 147 3.38 2.37 3.69
N GLU A 148 2.28 2.99 4.16
CA GLU A 148 1.78 2.81 5.52
C GLU A 148 1.41 1.36 5.82
N LYS A 149 0.72 0.69 4.90
CA LYS A 149 0.33 -0.72 5.05
C LYS A 149 1.52 -1.66 5.06
N GLU A 150 2.54 -1.40 4.23
CA GLU A 150 3.80 -2.15 4.21
C GLU A 150 4.54 -1.99 5.54
N ALA A 151 4.62 -0.75 6.07
CA ALA A 151 5.20 -0.45 7.38
C ALA A 151 4.48 -1.20 8.52
N ASP A 152 3.14 -1.21 8.52
CA ASP A 152 2.33 -1.93 9.50
C ASP A 152 2.54 -3.46 9.44
N ASN A 153 2.67 -4.01 8.22
CA ASN A 153 2.94 -5.43 8.03
C ASN A 153 4.31 -5.82 8.57
N SER A 154 5.34 -4.98 8.37
CA SER A 154 6.67 -5.18 8.95
C SER A 154 6.65 -5.17 10.48
N LYS A 155 5.89 -4.26 11.09
CA LYS A 155 5.66 -4.22 12.54
C LYS A 155 5.03 -5.50 13.09
N ASN A 156 4.02 -6.02 12.39
CA ASN A 156 3.31 -7.23 12.81
C ASN A 156 4.19 -8.48 12.70
N LYS A 157 5.02 -8.58 11.66
CA LYS A 157 6.04 -9.64 11.53
C LYS A 157 7.04 -9.60 12.69
N LYS A 158 7.52 -8.41 13.09
CA LYS A 158 8.41 -8.23 14.25
C LYS A 158 7.78 -8.75 15.54
N LYS A 159 6.54 -8.33 15.84
CA LYS A 159 5.80 -8.80 17.04
C LYS A 159 5.56 -10.32 17.03
N ALA A 160 5.30 -10.91 15.85
CA ALA A 160 5.10 -12.35 15.73
C ALA A 160 6.41 -13.15 15.96
N LEU A 161 7.55 -12.61 15.52
CA LEU A 161 8.87 -13.19 15.78
C LEU A 161 9.24 -13.14 17.27
N GLU A 162 8.97 -12.02 17.95
CA GLU A 162 9.21 -11.85 19.39
C GLU A 162 8.37 -12.85 20.23
N ARG A 163 7.11 -13.10 19.85
CA ARG A 163 6.23 -14.08 20.54
C ARG A 163 6.64 -15.54 20.35
N LYS A 164 7.31 -15.87 19.24
CA LYS A 164 7.77 -17.24 18.94
C LYS A 164 9.06 -17.61 19.68
N GLN A 165 9.69 -16.67 20.38
CA GLN A 165 10.84 -16.99 21.22
C GLN A 165 10.32 -17.73 22.45
N PRO A 166 10.68 -19.01 22.66
CA PRO A 166 10.32 -19.69 23.88
C PRO A 166 10.91 -18.89 25.05
N GLN A 167 10.16 -18.76 26.13
CA GLN A 167 10.69 -18.39 27.43
C GLN A 167 11.68 -19.48 27.85
N VAL A 168 12.89 -19.46 27.30
CA VAL A 168 14.01 -20.32 27.71
C VAL A 168 14.62 -19.68 28.95
N LEU A 169 13.85 -19.65 30.03
CA LEU A 169 14.37 -19.39 31.36
C LEU A 169 13.88 -20.50 32.28
N GLU A 170 14.88 -21.25 32.76
CA GLU A 170 14.89 -21.98 34.01
C GLU A 170 13.97 -23.19 34.17
N LYS A 171 14.32 -24.31 33.54
CA LYS A 171 14.33 -25.60 34.26
C LYS A 171 15.50 -26.47 33.83
N ARG A 172 16.67 -26.30 34.45
CA ARG A 172 17.66 -27.36 34.55
C ARG A 172 18.09 -27.54 36.01
N LYS A 173 17.30 -28.32 36.75
CA LYS A 173 17.83 -29.09 37.87
C LYS A 173 18.51 -30.31 37.28
N HIS A 174 19.83 -30.40 37.35
CA HIS A 174 20.54 -31.67 37.23
C HIS A 174 21.60 -31.77 38.32
N PRO A 175 21.42 -32.65 39.31
CA PRO A 175 22.50 -33.10 40.17
C PRO A 175 23.13 -34.38 39.59
N GLY A 176 24.47 -34.42 39.62
CA GLY A 176 25.25 -35.65 39.81
C GLY A 176 25.62 -36.46 38.58
N ALA A 177 26.76 -36.14 37.96
CA ALA A 177 27.64 -37.16 37.36
C ALA A 177 29.06 -36.59 37.16
N THR A 178 29.99 -37.06 37.98
CA THR A 178 31.42 -36.73 37.96
C THR A 178 32.14 -37.57 36.90
N ARG A 179 32.52 -36.96 35.78
CA ARG A 179 33.60 -37.45 34.90
C ARG A 179 34.38 -36.27 34.32
N SER A 180 35.69 -36.27 34.53
CA SER A 180 36.74 -35.52 33.81
C SER A 180 36.37 -34.10 33.34
N ILE A 181 36.55 -33.14 34.25
CA ILE A 181 35.78 -31.88 34.34
C ILE A 181 36.25 -30.76 33.38
N LEU A 182 37.49 -30.75 32.89
CA LEU A 182 38.08 -29.52 32.32
C LEU A 182 38.09 -29.39 30.78
N SER A 183 38.11 -30.47 29.99
CA SER A 183 38.14 -30.36 28.50
C SER A 183 36.82 -30.71 27.81
N ALA A 184 36.03 -31.63 28.38
CA ALA A 184 34.74 -32.04 27.82
C ALA A 184 33.58 -31.09 28.14
N VAL A 185 33.72 -30.22 29.14
CA VAL A 185 32.67 -29.28 29.57
C VAL A 185 32.93 -27.87 29.06
N PHE A 186 34.19 -27.44 29.01
CA PHE A 186 34.53 -26.05 28.65
C PHE A 186 34.26 -25.74 27.18
N TYR A 187 34.60 -26.65 26.26
CA TYR A 187 34.44 -26.40 24.82
C TYR A 187 32.96 -26.34 24.38
N PRO A 188 32.08 -27.25 24.82
CA PRO A 188 30.65 -27.16 24.50
C PRO A 188 29.98 -25.93 25.13
N VAL A 189 30.36 -25.57 26.37
CA VAL A 189 29.80 -24.40 27.06
C VAL A 189 30.28 -23.10 26.40
N LEU A 190 31.56 -22.98 26.09
CA LEU A 190 32.10 -21.81 25.39
C LEU A 190 31.52 -21.68 23.97
N LYS A 191 31.42 -22.79 23.22
CA LYS A 191 30.76 -22.80 21.91
C LYS A 191 29.31 -22.38 22.05
N PHE A 192 28.57 -22.92 23.01
CA PHE A 192 27.17 -22.57 23.28
C PHE A 192 27.01 -21.08 23.61
N LEU A 193 27.84 -20.53 24.50
CA LEU A 193 27.82 -19.12 24.86
C LEU A 193 28.13 -18.21 23.67
N ILE A 194 29.14 -18.54 22.86
CA ILE A 194 29.45 -17.80 21.62
C ILE A 194 28.28 -17.91 20.63
N THR A 195 27.66 -19.09 20.50
CA THR A 195 26.52 -19.26 19.60
C THR A 195 25.30 -18.48 20.09
N GLN A 196 25.09 -18.39 21.41
CA GLN A 196 23.97 -17.66 22.00
C GLN A 196 24.18 -16.15 21.89
N GLN A 197 25.36 -15.65 22.25
CA GLN A 197 25.70 -14.23 22.14
C GLN A 197 25.67 -13.74 20.68
N THR A 198 26.11 -14.55 19.72
CA THR A 198 26.00 -14.22 18.29
C THR A 198 24.56 -14.22 17.79
N LYS A 199 23.70 -15.15 18.25
CA LYS A 199 22.27 -15.14 17.94
C LYS A 199 21.58 -13.90 18.48
N ASP A 200 21.85 -13.54 19.74
CA ASP A 200 21.23 -12.37 20.39
C ASP A 200 21.67 -11.07 19.70
N PHE A 201 22.95 -10.95 19.34
CA PHE A 201 23.47 -9.82 18.57
C PHE A 201 22.83 -9.69 17.17
N LEU A 202 22.78 -10.80 16.40
CA LEU A 202 22.17 -10.80 15.07
C LEU A 202 20.67 -10.48 15.12
N GLN A 203 19.99 -10.93 16.18
CA GLN A 203 18.59 -10.63 16.40
C GLN A 203 18.37 -9.15 16.72
N HIS A 204 19.17 -8.58 17.63
CA HIS A 204 19.10 -7.16 17.97
C HIS A 204 19.31 -6.29 16.73
N TYR A 205 20.34 -6.60 15.93
CA TYR A 205 20.63 -5.91 14.68
C TYR A 205 19.45 -6.00 13.69
N ARG A 206 18.86 -7.19 13.51
CA ARG A 206 17.67 -7.37 12.68
C ARG A 206 16.47 -6.55 13.17
N HIS A 207 16.28 -6.43 14.49
CA HIS A 207 15.20 -5.63 15.06
C HIS A 207 15.38 -4.13 14.84
N GLN A 208 16.63 -3.64 14.86
CA GLN A 208 16.98 -2.25 14.55
C GLN A 208 16.73 -1.94 13.07
N GLN A 209 17.23 -2.79 12.16
CA GLN A 209 17.01 -2.62 10.72
C GLN A 209 15.52 -2.60 10.36
N MET A 210 14.71 -3.49 10.95
CA MET A 210 13.25 -3.49 10.69
C MET A 210 12.55 -2.23 11.21
N SER A 211 13.01 -1.62 12.31
CA SER A 211 12.43 -0.34 12.77
C SER A 211 12.83 0.82 11.88
N GLU A 212 14.08 0.86 11.39
CA GLU A 212 14.54 1.90 10.49
C GLU A 212 13.78 1.86 9.15
N GLU A 213 13.60 0.67 8.56
CA GLU A 213 12.82 0.51 7.33
C GLU A 213 11.35 0.95 7.54
N GLN A 214 10.75 0.61 8.68
CA GLN A 214 9.40 1.04 9.01
C GLN A 214 9.28 2.58 9.12
N ASP A 215 10.23 3.22 9.78
CA ASP A 215 10.25 4.68 9.93
C ASP A 215 10.48 5.39 8.60
N ILE A 216 11.31 4.82 7.72
CA ILE A 216 11.50 5.31 6.34
C ILE A 216 10.17 5.26 5.58
N LEU A 217 9.46 4.13 5.62
CA LEU A 217 8.18 3.98 4.92
C LEU A 217 7.10 4.96 5.42
N TYR A 218 6.99 5.19 6.73
CA TYR A 218 6.04 6.20 7.24
C TYR A 218 6.42 7.63 6.88
N LYS A 219 7.73 7.95 6.85
CA LYS A 219 8.20 9.26 6.38
C LYS A 219 7.86 9.47 4.92
N GLU A 220 8.14 8.48 4.06
CA GLU A 220 7.77 8.53 2.64
C GLU A 220 6.25 8.67 2.45
N ALA A 221 5.45 7.91 3.20
CA ALA A 221 3.98 8.03 3.16
C ALA A 221 3.51 9.44 3.54
N THR A 222 4.18 10.07 4.52
CA THR A 222 3.88 11.44 4.95
C THR A 222 4.23 12.45 3.86
N GLU A 223 5.37 12.29 3.19
CA GLU A 223 5.76 13.16 2.08
C GLU A 223 4.82 13.02 0.87
N ASP A 224 4.41 11.81 0.51
CA ASP A 224 3.45 11.62 -0.58
C ASP A 224 2.06 12.21 -0.23
N ARG A 225 1.62 12.13 1.03
CA ARG A 225 0.40 12.84 1.48
C ARG A 225 0.52 14.36 1.34
N LYS A 226 1.70 14.93 1.63
CA LYS A 226 1.96 16.36 1.42
C LYS A 226 1.91 16.73 -0.07
N LYS A 227 2.46 15.89 -0.95
CA LYS A 227 2.36 16.10 -2.41
C LYS A 227 0.90 16.10 -2.87
N ALA A 228 0.10 15.10 -2.45
CA ALA A 228 -1.32 15.04 -2.77
C ALA A 228 -2.11 16.25 -2.21
N LEU A 229 -1.79 16.69 -0.99
CA LEU A 229 -2.37 17.90 -0.39
C LEU A 229 -2.04 19.13 -1.24
N ALA A 230 -0.77 19.33 -1.60
CA ALA A 230 -0.33 20.49 -2.38
C ALA A 230 -1.05 20.57 -3.73
N ILE A 231 -1.22 19.45 -4.42
CA ILE A 231 -1.94 19.38 -5.69
C ILE A 231 -3.42 19.77 -5.50
N ALA A 232 -4.10 19.18 -4.51
CA ALA A 232 -5.50 19.51 -4.25
C ALA A 232 -5.70 20.99 -3.89
N GLU A 233 -4.77 21.58 -3.13
CA GLU A 233 -4.81 23.00 -2.79
C GLU A 233 -4.52 23.91 -3.97
N GLU A 234 -3.69 23.47 -4.92
CA GLU A 234 -3.43 24.24 -6.14
C GLU A 234 -4.66 24.23 -7.06
N VAL A 235 -5.32 23.08 -7.21
CA VAL A 235 -6.56 22.97 -8.00
C VAL A 235 -7.66 23.85 -7.43
N LEU A 236 -7.79 23.94 -6.09
CA LEU A 236 -8.77 24.81 -5.43
C LEU A 236 -8.58 26.31 -5.69
N LYS A 237 -7.41 26.74 -6.19
CA LYS A 237 -7.15 28.14 -6.58
C LYS A 237 -7.59 28.44 -8.02
N GLN A 238 -7.77 27.40 -8.81
CA GLN A 238 -8.14 27.50 -10.22
C GLN A 238 -9.68 27.56 -10.33
N PRO A 239 -10.23 27.95 -11.50
CA PRO A 239 -11.64 27.76 -11.78
C PRO A 239 -12.03 26.28 -11.71
N GLN A 240 -13.26 26.01 -11.26
CA GLN A 240 -13.81 24.66 -11.17
C GLN A 240 -13.59 23.87 -12.48
N GLN A 241 -12.97 22.70 -12.36
CA GLN A 241 -12.74 21.77 -13.46
C GLN A 241 -13.73 20.61 -13.41
N ASP A 242 -14.13 20.09 -14.57
CA ASP A 242 -15.08 18.96 -14.65
C ASP A 242 -14.47 17.63 -14.17
N PHE A 243 -13.17 17.43 -14.39
CA PHE A 243 -12.43 16.19 -14.09
C PHE A 243 -11.85 16.13 -12.68
N PHE A 244 -11.82 17.26 -11.96
CA PHE A 244 -11.37 17.30 -10.57
C PHE A 244 -12.20 18.29 -9.74
N PRO A 245 -13.43 17.91 -9.36
CA PRO A 245 -14.35 18.84 -8.74
C PRO A 245 -13.82 19.39 -7.40
N HIS A 246 -14.04 20.67 -7.12
CA HIS A 246 -13.53 21.32 -5.90
C HIS A 246 -13.99 20.62 -4.62
N LYS A 247 -15.20 20.04 -4.60
CA LYS A 247 -15.68 19.34 -3.41
C LYS A 247 -14.83 18.10 -3.09
N GLU A 248 -14.39 17.37 -4.11
CA GLU A 248 -13.44 16.28 -3.91
C GLU A 248 -12.08 16.81 -3.49
N CYS A 249 -11.63 17.92 -4.06
CA CYS A 249 -10.37 18.56 -3.68
C CYS A 249 -10.37 18.98 -2.20
N TYR A 250 -11.45 19.57 -1.69
CA TYR A 250 -11.59 19.88 -0.26
C TYR A 250 -11.60 18.63 0.60
N PHE A 251 -12.29 17.56 0.17
CA PHE A 251 -12.26 16.28 0.88
C PHE A 251 -10.84 15.73 0.96
N ILE A 252 -10.13 15.65 -0.17
CA ILE A 252 -8.75 15.19 -0.26
C ILE A 252 -7.82 16.06 0.58
N ALA A 253 -7.90 17.39 0.46
CA ALA A 253 -7.06 18.31 1.21
C ALA A 253 -7.28 18.18 2.72
N GLY A 254 -8.54 18.03 3.15
CA GLY A 254 -8.87 17.78 4.55
C GLY A 254 -8.36 16.42 5.04
N ALA A 255 -8.57 15.35 4.26
CA ALA A 255 -8.13 14.00 4.61
C ALA A 255 -6.60 13.89 4.70
N MET A 256 -5.88 14.46 3.74
CA MET A 256 -4.41 14.48 3.77
C MET A 256 -3.88 15.31 4.93
N SER A 257 -4.47 16.49 5.20
CA SER A 257 -4.13 17.31 6.37
C SER A 257 -4.34 16.55 7.68
N TYR A 258 -5.44 15.80 7.80
CA TYR A 258 -5.72 14.95 8.97
C TYR A 258 -4.65 13.86 9.15
N LEU A 259 -4.28 13.16 8.07
CA LEU A 259 -3.31 12.06 8.12
C LEU A 259 -1.88 12.55 8.44
N ILE A 260 -1.53 13.77 8.06
CA ILE A 260 -0.26 14.41 8.45
C ILE A 260 -0.36 15.16 9.80
N LYS A 261 -1.47 15.01 10.53
CA LYS A 261 -1.74 15.59 11.85
C LYS A 261 -1.84 17.12 11.88
N ASP A 262 -2.12 17.77 10.76
CA ASP A 262 -2.51 19.18 10.71
C ASP A 262 -4.03 19.32 10.87
N TYR A 263 -4.50 19.10 12.10
CA TYR A 263 -5.93 19.04 12.41
C TYR A 263 -6.65 20.37 12.22
N LYS A 264 -5.95 21.50 12.44
CA LYS A 264 -6.51 22.84 12.21
C LYS A 264 -6.82 23.04 10.72
N LYS A 265 -5.86 22.69 9.86
CA LYS A 265 -6.03 22.78 8.41
C LYS A 265 -7.07 21.77 7.90
N ALA A 266 -7.07 20.55 8.44
CA ALA A 266 -8.08 19.53 8.13
C ALA A 266 -9.50 20.03 8.43
N LYS A 267 -9.73 20.55 9.64
CA LYS A 267 -11.04 21.09 10.05
C LYS A 267 -11.50 22.23 9.13
N LYS A 268 -10.59 23.11 8.71
CA LYS A 268 -10.90 24.19 7.77
C LYS A 268 -11.38 23.62 6.43
N HIS A 269 -10.60 22.75 5.80
CA HIS A 269 -10.92 22.15 4.51
C HIS A 269 -12.23 21.36 4.53
N PHE A 270 -12.50 20.61 5.61
CA PHE A 270 -13.76 19.88 5.74
C PHE A 270 -14.97 20.81 5.84
N ASN A 271 -14.87 21.89 6.61
CA ASN A 271 -15.94 22.89 6.71
C ASN A 271 -16.14 23.65 5.39
N ASP A 272 -15.07 23.97 4.66
CA ASP A 272 -15.16 24.64 3.36
C ASP A 272 -15.80 23.72 2.30
N GLY A 273 -15.47 22.43 2.29
CA GLY A 273 -16.10 21.43 1.42
C GLY A 273 -17.60 21.22 1.68
N LEU A 274 -18.07 21.42 2.93
CA LEU A 274 -19.50 21.36 3.26
C LEU A 274 -20.31 22.56 2.75
N LYS A 275 -19.66 23.68 2.41
CA LYS A 275 -20.34 24.90 1.93
C LYS A 275 -20.66 24.90 0.43
N ILE A 276 -20.07 23.97 -0.32
CA ILE A 276 -20.22 23.90 -1.78
C ILE A 276 -20.90 22.59 -2.18
N ASP A 277 -21.55 22.58 -3.34
CA ASP A 277 -22.10 21.36 -3.92
C ASP A 277 -21.13 20.70 -4.90
N TYR A 278 -21.21 19.38 -5.00
CA TYR A 278 -20.53 18.62 -6.02
C TYR A 278 -21.14 18.93 -7.40
N THR A 279 -20.29 19.31 -8.35
CA THR A 279 -20.69 19.63 -9.73
C THR A 279 -19.74 18.97 -10.72
N THR A 280 -20.29 18.23 -11.69
CA THR A 280 -19.56 17.62 -12.81
C THR A 280 -20.47 17.47 -14.01
N LYS A 281 -19.89 17.46 -15.21
CA LYS A 281 -20.59 17.13 -16.46
C LYS A 281 -20.57 15.64 -16.80
N GLN A 282 -19.85 14.84 -16.02
CA GLN A 282 -19.66 13.41 -16.30
C GLN A 282 -20.79 12.51 -15.77
N MET A 283 -21.68 13.07 -14.96
CA MET A 283 -22.75 12.35 -14.27
C MET A 283 -24.07 13.07 -14.48
N SER A 284 -25.18 12.33 -14.36
CA SER A 284 -26.51 12.93 -14.28
C SER A 284 -26.65 13.78 -13.02
N ALA A 285 -27.62 14.69 -13.01
CA ALA A 285 -27.88 15.55 -11.84
C ALA A 285 -28.24 14.72 -10.58
N GLU A 286 -28.96 13.62 -10.75
CA GLU A 286 -29.33 12.70 -9.67
C GLU A 286 -28.09 12.00 -9.09
N GLU A 287 -27.23 11.44 -9.95
CA GLU A 287 -25.97 10.81 -9.53
C GLU A 287 -25.05 11.82 -8.83
N ALA A 288 -24.92 13.03 -9.37
CA ALA A 288 -24.14 14.10 -8.75
C ALA A 288 -24.69 14.49 -7.37
N GLN A 289 -26.02 14.52 -7.21
CA GLN A 289 -26.66 14.80 -5.93
C GLN A 289 -26.44 13.69 -4.90
N GLU A 290 -26.57 12.42 -5.28
CA GLU A 290 -26.28 11.29 -4.40
C GLU A 290 -24.79 11.27 -4.01
N TYR A 291 -23.91 11.57 -4.96
CA TYR A 291 -22.48 11.68 -4.68
C TYR A 291 -22.16 12.86 -3.74
N ASN A 292 -22.84 14.00 -3.90
CA ASN A 292 -22.75 15.13 -3.00
C ASN A 292 -23.13 14.74 -1.56
N LYS A 293 -24.24 13.99 -1.39
CA LYS A 293 -24.67 13.47 -0.08
C LYS A 293 -23.62 12.54 0.52
N TYR A 294 -23.03 11.66 -0.28
CA TYR A 294 -21.95 10.78 0.14
C TYR A 294 -20.73 11.57 0.65
N LEU A 295 -20.25 12.56 -0.11
CA LEU A 295 -19.12 13.39 0.30
C LEU A 295 -19.43 14.18 1.57
N ASN A 296 -20.64 14.77 1.68
CA ASN A 296 -21.07 15.47 2.90
C ASN A 296 -21.02 14.55 4.13
N LYS A 297 -21.48 13.31 4.00
CA LYS A 297 -21.40 12.32 5.08
C LYS A 297 -19.96 12.05 5.48
N LEU A 298 -19.05 11.86 4.53
CA LEU A 298 -17.64 11.63 4.84
C LEU A 298 -16.97 12.84 5.51
N LEU A 299 -17.25 14.06 5.04
CA LEU A 299 -16.77 15.31 5.64
C LEU A 299 -17.21 15.43 7.10
N GLN A 300 -18.50 15.14 7.38
CA GLN A 300 -19.06 15.15 8.73
C GLN A 300 -18.46 14.05 9.62
N GLU A 301 -18.25 12.84 9.10
CA GLU A 301 -17.59 11.76 9.84
C GLU A 301 -16.16 12.15 10.27
N TYR A 302 -15.45 12.91 9.44
CA TYR A 302 -14.13 13.43 9.77
C TYR A 302 -14.17 14.54 10.82
N LEU A 303 -15.11 15.48 10.71
CA LEU A 303 -15.28 16.54 11.70
C LEU A 303 -15.57 15.98 13.10
N LYS A 304 -16.40 14.93 13.20
CA LYS A 304 -16.66 14.23 14.46
C LYS A 304 -15.43 13.57 15.08
N LYS A 305 -14.43 13.18 14.27
CA LYS A 305 -13.15 12.63 14.77
C LYS A 305 -12.18 13.72 15.26
N LEU A 306 -12.47 14.98 14.95
CA LEU A 306 -11.66 16.15 15.30
C LEU A 306 -12.23 16.92 16.52
N GLU A 307 -13.36 16.48 17.06
CA GLU A 307 -13.97 16.94 18.32
C GLU A 307 -13.40 16.16 19.51
#